data_AF-A0A6A9SLU9-F1
#
_entry.id   AF-A0A6A9SLU9-F1
#
_cell.length_a   1.000
_cell.length_b   1.000
_cell.length_c   1.000
_cell.angle_alpha   90.00
_cell.angle_beta   90.00
_cell.angle_gamma   90.00
#
_symmetry.space_group_name_H-M   'P 1'
#
loop_
_entity.id
_entity.type
_entity.pdbx_description
1 polymer ?
#
loop_
_entity_poly.entity_id
_entity_poly.type
_entity_poly.pdbx_seq_one_letter_code
_entity_poly.pdbx_strand_id
1 'polypeptide(L)'
;MSLSTPFGRVSVYRVAVLVAFLAAVAVAVFFSDEPLAPTFIAMSVLVAVYLFASALDRVREHPLFNVANAAWLTVVFALWYLSTDESVFVLAFVVLAAVGTLVEAYNYRNDTSYLRINF
;
A
#
# COMPACT_ATOMS: atom_id res chain seq x y z
N MET A 1 3.03 -9.67 -30.20
CA MET A 1 1.62 -9.24 -30.20
C MET A 1 1.26 -8.79 -28.80
N SER A 2 1.03 -7.50 -28.60
CA SER A 2 0.63 -6.91 -27.32
C SER A 2 -0.87 -7.12 -27.14
N LEU A 3 -1.28 -8.04 -26.26
CA LEU A 3 -2.68 -8.16 -25.85
C LEU A 3 -3.09 -6.85 -25.16
N SER A 4 -3.90 -6.05 -25.85
CA SER A 4 -4.56 -4.88 -25.26
C SER A 4 -5.68 -5.37 -24.34
N THR A 5 -5.32 -5.74 -23.11
CA THR A 5 -6.29 -6.03 -22.07
C THR A 5 -6.91 -4.72 -21.54
N PRO A 6 -8.17 -4.72 -21.07
CA PRO A 6 -8.83 -3.53 -20.51
C PRO A 6 -8.13 -2.91 -19.29
N PHE A 7 -7.09 -3.56 -18.76
CA PHE A 7 -6.29 -3.15 -17.61
C PHE A 7 -4.94 -2.49 -17.95
N GLY A 8 -4.62 -2.30 -19.24
CA GLY A 8 -3.31 -1.78 -19.66
C GLY A 8 -2.21 -2.86 -19.60
N ARG A 9 -0.94 -2.43 -19.64
CA ARG A 9 0.22 -3.32 -19.44
C ARG A 9 0.35 -3.66 -17.95
N VAL A 10 0.95 -4.82 -17.68
CA VAL A 10 1.21 -5.31 -16.32
C VAL A 10 2.70 -5.22 -16.03
N SER A 11 3.06 -4.64 -14.89
CA SER A 11 4.44 -4.56 -14.44
C SER A 11 4.92 -5.91 -13.88
N VAL A 12 5.75 -6.61 -14.64
CA VAL A 12 6.34 -7.92 -14.24
C VAL A 12 7.08 -7.81 -12.90
N TYR A 13 7.80 -6.72 -12.67
CA TYR A 13 8.50 -6.46 -11.41
C TYR A 13 7.53 -6.43 -10.21
N ARG A 14 6.41 -5.70 -10.32
CA ARG A 14 5.42 -5.62 -9.23
C ARG A 14 4.70 -6.93 -8.99
N VAL A 15 4.42 -7.69 -10.05
CA VAL A 15 3.91 -9.06 -9.93
C VAL A 15 4.90 -9.95 -9.19
N ALA A 16 6.19 -9.87 -9.50
CA ALA A 16 7.22 -10.63 -8.79
C ALA A 16 7.27 -10.25 -7.29
N VAL A 17 7.17 -8.96 -6.96
CA VAL A 17 7.09 -8.49 -5.55
C VAL A 17 5.84 -9.01 -4.87
N LEU A 18 4.68 -9.00 -5.53
CA LEU A 18 3.45 -9.59 -5.00
C LEU A 18 3.62 -11.08 -4.70
N VAL A 19 4.16 -11.85 -5.65
CA VAL A 19 4.37 -13.29 -5.48
C VAL A 19 5.34 -13.57 -4.34
N ALA A 20 6.44 -12.82 -4.25
CA ALA A 20 7.40 -12.95 -3.15
C ALA A 20 6.76 -12.62 -1.79
N PHE A 21 5.95 -11.56 -1.73
CA PHE A 21 5.19 -11.19 -0.54
C PHE A 21 4.22 -12.29 -0.11
N LEU A 22 3.42 -12.82 -1.04
CA LEU A 22 2.47 -13.91 -0.77
C LEU A 22 3.20 -15.19 -0.32
N ALA A 23 4.36 -15.50 -0.90
CA ALA A 23 5.17 -16.63 -0.47
C ALA A 23 5.70 -16.43 0.96
N ALA A 24 6.15 -15.22 1.31
CA ALA A 24 6.60 -14.91 2.68
C ALA A 24 5.46 -15.02 3.69
N VAL A 25 4.25 -14.54 3.36
CA VAL A 25 3.06 -14.71 4.22
C VAL A 25 2.71 -16.20 4.36
N ALA A 26 2.72 -16.96 3.26
CA ALA A 26 2.43 -18.39 3.30
C ALA A 26 3.44 -19.16 4.18
N VAL A 27 4.73 -18.83 4.07
CA VAL A 27 5.79 -19.38 4.94
C VAL A 27 5.53 -19.01 6.39
N ALA A 28 5.27 -17.74 6.70
CA ALA A 28 4.99 -17.29 8.07
C ALA A 28 3.79 -18.02 8.67
N VAL A 29 2.71 -18.21 7.90
CA VAL A 29 1.52 -18.95 8.33
C VAL A 29 1.82 -20.45 8.52
N PHE A 30 2.56 -21.06 7.59
CA PHE A 30 2.87 -22.49 7.64
C PHE A 30 3.72 -22.88 8.84
N PHE A 31 4.63 -22.00 9.27
CA PHE A 31 5.50 -22.22 10.42
C PHE A 31 4.96 -21.60 11.73
N SER A 32 3.75 -21.04 11.73
CA SER A 32 3.14 -20.48 12.94
C SER A 32 2.32 -21.55 13.67
N ASP A 33 2.72 -21.86 14.90
CA ASP A 33 1.94 -22.71 15.80
C ASP A 33 0.84 -21.93 16.54
N GLU A 34 0.92 -20.61 16.54
CA GLU A 34 -0.05 -19.72 17.19
C GLU A 34 -1.15 -19.24 16.23
N PRO A 35 -2.36 -18.96 16.75
CA PRO A 35 -3.42 -18.30 15.99
C PRO A 35 -2.95 -16.95 15.44
N LEU A 36 -3.23 -16.71 14.16
CA LEU A 36 -2.87 -15.45 13.51
C LEU A 36 -3.64 -14.27 14.11
N ALA A 37 -2.93 -13.23 14.51
CA ALA A 37 -3.53 -11.99 14.97
C ALA A 37 -4.40 -11.36 13.86
N PRO A 38 -5.61 -10.84 14.17
CA PRO A 38 -6.46 -10.19 13.18
C PRO A 38 -5.78 -9.01 12.45
N THR A 39 -4.92 -8.27 13.16
CA THR A 39 -4.12 -7.17 12.61
C THR A 39 -3.14 -7.65 11.55
N PHE A 40 -2.46 -8.78 11.78
CA PHE A 40 -1.57 -9.41 10.80
C PHE A 40 -2.30 -9.79 9.52
N ILE A 41 -3.49 -10.40 9.65
CA ILE A 41 -4.31 -10.79 8.49
C ILE A 41 -4.74 -9.53 7.71
N ALA A 42 -5.25 -8.51 8.42
CA ALA A 42 -5.70 -7.26 7.81
C ALA A 42 -4.57 -6.56 7.04
N MET A 43 -3.39 -6.42 7.66
CA MET A 43 -2.21 -5.85 7.00
C MET A 43 -1.80 -6.69 5.78
N SER A 44 -1.77 -8.02 5.91
CA SER A 44 -1.36 -8.90 4.82
C SER A 44 -2.27 -8.78 3.61
N VAL A 45 -3.60 -8.75 3.83
CA VAL A 45 -4.59 -8.54 2.77
C VAL A 45 -4.43 -7.14 2.16
N LEU A 46 -4.27 -6.11 2.98
CA LEU A 46 -4.15 -4.73 2.52
C LEU A 46 -2.89 -4.52 1.64
N VAL A 47 -1.76 -5.12 2.02
CA VAL A 47 -0.53 -5.09 1.23
C VAL A 47 -0.70 -5.90 -0.07
N ALA A 48 -1.28 -7.10 -0.01
CA ALA A 48 -1.51 -7.92 -1.20
C ALA A 48 -2.40 -7.21 -2.23
N VAL A 49 -3.50 -6.61 -1.78
CA VAL A 49 -4.42 -5.84 -2.63
C VAL A 49 -3.72 -4.65 -3.27
N TYR A 50 -2.92 -3.90 -2.49
CA TYR A 50 -2.15 -2.77 -3.02
C TYR A 50 -1.11 -3.21 -4.06
N LEU A 51 -0.34 -4.26 -3.77
CA LEU A 51 0.66 -4.78 -4.70
C LEU A 51 0.01 -5.27 -6.00
N PHE A 52 -1.10 -6.00 -5.90
CA PHE A 52 -1.89 -6.44 -7.04
C PHE A 52 -2.43 -5.26 -7.87
N ALA A 53 -3.10 -4.31 -7.23
CA ALA A 53 -3.68 -3.15 -7.91
C ALA A 53 -2.58 -2.31 -8.58
N SER A 54 -1.46 -2.06 -7.89
CA SER A 54 -0.33 -1.30 -8.42
C SER A 54 0.41 -2.00 -9.56
N ALA A 55 0.23 -3.31 -9.75
CA ALA A 55 0.81 -4.02 -10.89
C ALA A 55 0.17 -3.62 -12.23
N LEU A 56 -1.05 -3.06 -12.20
CA LEU A 56 -1.79 -2.61 -13.37
C LEU A 56 -1.45 -1.15 -13.70
N ASP A 57 -0.98 -0.88 -14.91
CA ASP A 57 -0.60 0.47 -15.34
C ASP A 57 -1.78 1.44 -15.25
N ARG A 58 -2.99 0.99 -15.62
CA ARG A 58 -4.22 1.80 -15.54
C ARG A 58 -4.51 2.31 -14.12
N VAL A 59 -4.19 1.54 -13.09
CA VAL A 59 -4.38 1.96 -11.70
C VAL A 59 -3.34 3.02 -11.33
N ARG A 60 -2.09 2.83 -11.74
CA ARG A 60 -0.98 3.74 -11.44
C ARG A 60 -1.09 5.08 -12.16
N GLU A 61 -1.61 5.07 -13.38
CA GLU A 61 -1.83 6.27 -14.19
C GLU A 61 -3.10 7.03 -13.77
N HIS A 62 -3.93 6.46 -12.89
CA HIS A 62 -5.15 7.10 -12.44
C HIS A 62 -4.83 8.34 -11.58
N PRO A 63 -5.49 9.50 -11.78
CA PRO A 63 -5.22 10.73 -11.02
C PRO A 63 -5.34 10.56 -9.48
N LEU A 64 -6.26 9.71 -9.03
CA LEU A 64 -6.43 9.38 -7.61
C LEU A 64 -5.36 8.44 -7.03
N PHE A 65 -4.46 7.88 -7.84
CA PHE A 65 -3.50 6.89 -7.38
C PHE A 65 -2.63 7.40 -6.23
N ASN A 66 -2.14 8.64 -6.32
CA ASN A 66 -1.29 9.22 -5.27
C ASN A 66 -2.03 9.40 -3.95
N VAL A 67 -3.30 9.85 -4.01
CA VAL A 67 -4.17 9.98 -2.83
C VAL A 67 -4.42 8.61 -2.21
N ALA A 68 -4.79 7.62 -3.03
CA ALA A 68 -5.05 6.26 -2.57
C ALA A 68 -3.80 5.61 -1.98
N ASN A 69 -2.63 5.85 -2.58
CA ASN A 69 -1.35 5.36 -2.09
C ASN A 69 -0.99 5.96 -0.72
N ALA A 70 -1.14 7.28 -0.55
CA ALA A 70 -0.89 7.94 0.73
C ALA A 70 -1.88 7.46 1.82
N ALA A 71 -3.17 7.36 1.48
CA ALA A 71 -4.20 6.87 2.38
C ALA A 71 -3.93 5.41 2.79
N TRP A 72 -3.58 4.55 1.84
CA TRP A 72 -3.18 3.17 2.10
C TRP A 72 -2.01 3.09 3.09
N LEU A 73 -0.95 3.89 2.88
CA LEU A 73 0.20 3.90 3.77
C LEU A 73 -0.17 4.36 5.19
N THR A 74 -1.06 5.34 5.31
CA THR A 74 -1.60 5.79 6.59
C THR A 74 -2.32 4.66 7.33
N VAL A 75 -3.16 3.89 6.64
CA VAL A 75 -3.86 2.74 7.21
C VAL A 75 -2.89 1.64 7.63
N VAL A 76 -1.87 1.34 6.81
CA VAL A 76 -0.84 0.35 7.15
C VAL A 76 -0.11 0.74 8.43
N PHE A 77 0.32 2.00 8.56
CA PHE A 77 0.98 2.47 9.77
C PHE A 77 0.05 2.51 10.98
N ALA A 78 -1.24 2.83 10.79
CA ALA A 78 -2.20 2.81 11.89
C ALA A 78 -2.40 1.37 12.40
N LEU A 79 -2.53 0.40 11.51
CA LEU A 79 -2.59 -1.03 11.89
C LEU A 79 -1.30 -1.49 12.55
N TRP A 80 -0.15 -1.01 12.08
CA TRP A 80 1.14 -1.31 12.70
C TRP A 80 1.22 -0.74 14.12
N TYR A 81 0.79 0.50 14.34
CA TYR A 81 0.73 1.13 15.66
C TYR A 81 -0.10 0.29 16.64
N LEU A 82 -1.30 -0.12 16.22
CA LEU A 82 -2.20 -0.96 17.00
C LEU A 82 -1.62 -2.36 17.30
N SER A 83 -0.67 -2.84 16.50
CA SER A 83 0.02 -4.12 16.73
C SER A 83 1.26 -4.02 17.62
N THR A 84 1.70 -2.81 18.00
CA THR A 84 2.99 -2.57 18.68
C THR A 84 2.85 -1.95 20.07
N ASP A 85 1.77 -2.23 20.78
CA ASP A 85 1.49 -1.67 22.11
C ASP A 85 1.67 -0.14 22.17
N GLU A 86 1.20 0.56 21.14
CA GLU A 86 1.15 2.03 21.11
C GLU A 86 2.53 2.75 21.10
N SER A 87 3.51 2.18 20.41
CA SER A 87 4.82 2.81 20.22
C SER A 87 4.74 4.23 19.64
N VAL A 88 5.29 5.22 20.37
CA VAL A 88 5.37 6.64 19.97
C VAL A 88 6.11 6.81 18.63
N PHE A 89 7.08 5.96 18.35
CA PHE A 89 7.80 5.99 17.07
C PHE A 89 6.90 5.63 15.90
N VAL A 90 6.05 4.61 16.05
CA VAL A 90 5.11 4.22 15.01
C VAL A 90 3.98 5.26 14.88
N LEU A 91 3.56 5.87 15.98
CA LEU A 91 2.61 6.99 15.96
C LEU A 91 3.13 8.15 15.10
N ALA A 92 4.42 8.48 15.19
CA ALA A 92 5.01 9.53 14.35
C ALA A 92 4.85 9.21 12.85
N PHE A 93 5.00 7.94 12.45
CA PHE A 93 4.74 7.54 11.06
C PHE A 93 3.28 7.64 10.67
N VAL A 94 2.35 7.28 11.57
CA VAL A 94 0.90 7.48 11.33
C VAL A 94 0.60 8.95 11.07
N VAL A 95 1.11 9.85 11.91
CA VAL A 95 0.89 11.29 11.78
C VAL A 95 1.49 11.82 10.48
N LEU A 96 2.73 11.45 10.16
CA LEU A 96 3.37 11.88 8.92
C LEU A 96 2.63 11.38 7.68
N ALA A 97 2.19 10.12 7.67
CA ALA A 97 1.42 9.55 6.56
C ALA A 97 0.02 10.19 6.45
N ALA A 98 -0.64 10.49 7.57
CA ALA A 98 -1.92 11.17 7.59
C ALA A 98 -1.79 12.59 7.01
N VAL A 99 -0.76 13.34 7.39
CA VAL A 99 -0.46 14.65 6.80
C VAL A 99 -0.18 14.51 5.30
N GLY A 100 0.62 13.54 4.88
CA GLY A 100 0.86 13.25 3.46
C GLY A 100 -0.42 12.94 2.69
N THR A 101 -1.36 12.20 3.29
CA THR A 101 -2.67 11.90 2.70
C THR A 101 -3.51 13.16 2.51
N LEU A 102 -3.54 14.04 3.52
CA LEU A 102 -4.26 15.31 3.44
C LEU A 102 -3.66 16.22 2.36
N VAL A 103 -2.34 16.28 2.25
CA VAL A 103 -1.64 17.03 1.21
C VAL A 103 -1.98 16.48 -0.17
N GLU A 104 -1.96 15.16 -0.37
CA GLU A 104 -2.32 14.54 -1.64
C GLU A 104 -3.80 14.74 -1.99
N ALA A 105 -4.71 14.65 -1.02
CA ALA A 105 -6.12 14.95 -1.23
C ALA A 105 -6.35 16.42 -1.61
N TYR A 106 -5.61 17.35 -0.97
CA TYR A 106 -5.62 18.76 -1.34
C TYR A 106 -5.08 18.97 -2.76
N ASN A 107 -3.96 18.34 -3.10
CA ASN A 107 -3.37 18.39 -4.43
C ASN A 107 -4.33 17.90 -5.51
N TYR A 108 -5.02 16.79 -5.26
CA TYR A 108 -6.04 16.25 -6.16
C TYR A 108 -7.22 17.19 -6.35
N ARG A 109 -7.66 17.89 -5.29
CA ARG A 109 -8.80 18.81 -5.36
C ARG A 109 -8.46 20.13 -6.07
N ASN A 110 -7.22 20.58 -6.00
CA ASN A 110 -6.79 21.90 -6.48
C ASN A 110 -5.85 21.83 -7.70
N ASP A 111 -5.67 20.64 -8.29
CA ASP A 111 -4.74 20.39 -9.40
C ASP A 111 -3.30 20.88 -9.14
N THR A 112 -2.84 20.73 -7.89
CA THR A 112 -1.48 21.12 -7.45
C THR A 112 -0.58 19.89 -7.23
N SER A 113 0.70 20.12 -6.97
CA SER A 113 1.71 19.06 -6.72
C SER A 113 2.64 19.38 -5.55
N TYR A 114 2.12 20.07 -4.52
CA TYR A 114 2.91 20.46 -3.35
C TYR A 114 3.56 19.25 -2.68
N LEU A 115 4.81 19.43 -2.22
CA LEU A 115 5.61 18.43 -1.50
C LEU A 115 5.89 17.13 -2.27
N ARG A 116 5.53 17.04 -3.56
CA ARG A 116 6.00 15.97 -4.44
C ARG A 116 7.45 16.25 -4.84
N ILE A 117 8.29 15.23 -4.75
CA ILE A 117 9.67 15.28 -5.25
C ILE A 117 9.68 14.53 -6.58
N ASN A 118 9.80 15.28 -7.68
CA ASN A 118 9.88 14.73 -9.03
C ASN A 118 11.37 14.74 -9.44
N PHE A 119 11.88 13.59 -9.89
CA PHE A 119 13.22 13.43 -10.44
C PHE A 119 13.15 13.06 -11.92
#